data_AF-A0A937XAW2-F1
#
_entry.id   AF-A0A937XAW2-F1
#
_cell.length_a   1.000
_cell.length_b   1.000
_cell.length_c   1.000
_cell.angle_alpha   90.00
_cell.angle_beta   90.00
_cell.angle_gamma   90.00
#
_symmetry.space_group_name_H-M   'P 1'
#
loop_
_entity.id
_entity.type
_entity.pdbx_description
1 polymer ?
#
loop_
_entity_poly.entity_id
_entity_poly.type
_entity_poly.pdbx_seq_one_letter_code
_entity_poly.pdbx_strand_id
1 'polypeptide(L)'
;EDDLAAPGLVFQIGLAPRRIDLLTSIEAVRFDEAWPRRKEVEIEGLRVPILGREDLLANKRASGRPQDLADVSRLEEADGQS
;
A
#
# COMPACT_ATOMS: atom_id res chain seq x y z
N GLU A 1 22.52 12.61 2.09
CA GLU A 1 22.30 11.15 1.98
C GLU A 1 21.08 10.66 2.76
N ASP A 2 20.32 11.53 3.46
CA ASP A 2 19.19 11.10 4.31
C ASP A 2 17.79 11.39 3.72
N ASP A 3 17.72 11.78 2.44
CA ASP A 3 16.51 12.38 1.87
C ASP A 3 15.28 11.46 1.92
N LEU A 4 15.45 10.13 1.97
CA LEU A 4 14.35 9.15 2.06
C LEU A 4 14.29 8.42 3.41
N ALA A 5 15.10 8.81 4.39
CA ALA A 5 15.17 8.15 5.69
C ALA A 5 14.15 8.68 6.70
N ALA A 6 13.61 9.88 6.47
CA ALA A 6 12.60 10.47 7.34
C ALA A 6 11.18 9.99 6.97
N PRO A 7 10.37 9.54 7.94
CA PRO A 7 8.97 9.20 7.70
C PRO A 7 8.14 10.45 7.33
N GLY A 8 7.02 10.24 6.65
CA GLY A 8 6.10 11.30 6.24
C GLY A 8 6.45 11.99 4.92
N LEU A 9 7.56 11.62 4.28
CA LEU A 9 7.91 12.10 2.95
C LEU A 9 7.12 11.37 1.86
N VAL A 10 6.54 12.16 0.96
CA VAL A 10 5.98 11.73 -0.33
C VAL A 10 6.83 12.33 -1.44
N PHE A 11 7.49 11.47 -2.22
CA PHE A 11 8.32 11.89 -3.34
C PHE A 11 7.75 11.34 -4.65
N GLN A 12 7.62 12.20 -5.65
CA GLN A 12 6.96 11.86 -6.91
C GLN A 12 7.96 11.84 -8.07
N ILE A 13 7.89 10.80 -8.90
CA ILE A 13 8.68 10.67 -10.13
C ILE A 13 7.75 10.60 -11.33
N GLY A 14 7.99 11.48 -12.31
CA GLY A 14 7.25 11.49 -13.58
C GLY A 14 5.88 12.15 -13.51
N LEU A 15 5.08 11.89 -14.55
CA LEU A 15 3.75 12.47 -14.77
C LEU A 15 2.74 11.35 -15.09
N ALA A 16 1.46 11.61 -14.82
CA ALA A 16 0.39 10.67 -15.17
C ALA A 16 0.37 10.38 -16.70
N PRO A 17 0.02 9.15 -17.13
CA PRO A 17 -0.33 7.99 -16.30
C PRO A 17 0.88 7.20 -15.78
N ARG A 18 2.12 7.55 -16.17
CA ARG A 18 3.35 6.85 -15.79
C ARG A 18 4.06 7.57 -14.62
N ARG A 19 3.32 7.78 -13.53
CA ARG A 19 3.84 8.39 -12.30
C ARG A 19 4.15 7.30 -11.27
N ILE A 20 5.25 7.47 -10.56
CA ILE A 20 5.62 6.64 -9.40
C ILE A 20 5.62 7.54 -8.17
N ASP A 21 4.88 7.13 -7.15
CA ASP A 21 4.82 7.79 -5.85
C ASP A 21 5.61 6.95 -4.83
N LEU A 22 6.65 7.54 -4.23
CA LEU A 22 7.44 6.94 -3.16
C LEU A 22 6.98 7.52 -1.82
N LEU A 23 6.51 6.66 -0.93
CA LEU A 23 6.06 7.02 0.40
C LEU A 23 6.98 6.37 1.43
N THR A 24 7.53 7.16 2.33
CA THR A 24 8.40 6.69 3.42
C THR A 24 7.62 6.20 4.65
N SER A 25 6.31 6.46 4.67
CA SER A 25 5.38 5.96 5.67
C SER A 25 3.98 5.85 5.09
N ILE A 26 3.18 4.96 5.68
CA ILE A 26 1.76 4.81 5.39
C ILE A 26 0.96 4.85 6.69
N GLU A 27 -0.31 5.23 6.61
CA GLU A 27 -1.19 5.32 7.78
C GLU A 27 -1.50 3.94 8.39
N ALA A 28 -1.67 3.92 9.72
CA ALA A 28 -2.07 2.76 10.53
C ALA A 28 -1.19 1.50 10.50
N VAL A 29 -0.13 1.48 9.70
CA VAL A 29 0.71 0.28 9.52
C VAL A 29 2.18 0.65 9.55
N ARG A 30 2.95 0.00 10.43
CA ARG A 30 4.41 0.12 10.44
C ARG A 30 5.06 -0.88 9.49
N PHE A 31 6.14 -0.46 8.83
CA PHE A 31 6.82 -1.28 7.84
C PHE A 31 7.40 -2.58 8.43
N ASP A 32 8.03 -2.51 9.60
CA ASP A 32 8.63 -3.64 10.31
C ASP A 32 7.60 -4.72 10.67
N GLU A 33 6.37 -4.32 10.99
CA GLU A 33 5.26 -5.22 11.29
C GLU A 33 4.62 -5.82 10.03
N ALA A 34 4.52 -5.03 8.95
CA ALA A 34 3.89 -5.46 7.70
C ALA A 34 4.82 -6.29 6.79
N TRP A 35 6.12 -6.03 6.82
CA TRP A 35 7.11 -6.72 5.99
C TRP A 35 7.09 -8.26 6.10
N PRO A 36 6.98 -8.88 7.29
CA PRO A 36 6.84 -10.34 7.40
C PRO A 36 5.48 -10.87 6.88
N ARG A 37 4.43 -10.03 6.83
CA ARG A 37 3.08 -10.38 6.34
C ARG A 37 2.86 -10.06 4.87
N ARG A 38 3.87 -9.51 4.18
CA ARG A 38 3.80 -9.17 2.75
C ARG A 38 3.43 -10.41 1.93
N LYS A 39 2.71 -10.19 0.83
CA LYS A 39 2.47 -11.22 -0.17
C LYS A 39 3.48 -11.05 -1.30
N GLU A 40 4.12 -12.13 -1.73
CA GLU A 40 4.96 -12.09 -2.93
C GLU A 40 4.11 -12.47 -4.15
N VAL A 41 4.16 -11.64 -5.19
CA VAL A 41 3.51 -11.90 -6.48
C VAL A 41 4.55 -11.90 -7.58
N GLU A 42 4.33 -12.71 -8.63
CA GLU A 42 5.21 -12.73 -9.80
C GLU A 42 4.62 -11.83 -10.89
N ILE A 43 5.40 -10.85 -11.35
CA ILE A 43 5.04 -9.94 -12.43
C ILE A 43 6.21 -9.90 -13.41
N GLU A 44 5.98 -10.34 -14.65
CA GLU A 44 7.01 -10.38 -15.69
C GLU A 44 8.30 -11.11 -15.25
N GLY A 45 8.16 -12.18 -14.45
CA GLY A 45 9.28 -12.95 -13.90
C GLY A 45 9.98 -12.32 -12.69
N LEU A 46 9.51 -11.15 -12.23
CA LEU A 46 10.01 -10.50 -11.02
C LEU A 46 9.13 -10.85 -9.82
N ARG A 47 9.76 -11.23 -8.70
CA ARG A 47 9.09 -11.37 -7.40
C ARG A 47 8.90 -10.00 -6.77
N VAL A 48 7.66 -9.53 -6.75
CA VAL A 48 7.29 -8.22 -6.22
C VAL A 48 6.60 -8.41 -4.86
N PRO A 49 7.16 -7.86 -3.77
CA PRO A 49 6.46 -7.84 -2.50
C PRO A 49 5.34 -6.79 -2.54
N ILE A 50 4.13 -7.20 -2.17
CA ILE A 50 2.97 -6.33 -1.99
C ILE A 50 2.49 -6.39 -0.54
N LEU A 51 1.84 -5.31 -0.09
CA LEU A 51 1.28 -5.22 1.25
C LEU A 51 0.27 -6.36 1.49
N GLY A 52 0.35 -6.98 2.66
CA GLY A 52 -0.60 -8.01 3.07
C GLY A 52 -2.03 -7.49 3.08
N ARG A 53 -3.01 -8.39 2.94
CA ARG A 53 -4.42 -8.00 2.78
C ARG A 53 -4.97 -7.22 3.97
N GLU A 54 -4.75 -7.72 5.18
CA GLU A 54 -5.24 -7.08 6.41
C GLU A 54 -4.61 -5.70 6.62
N ASP A 55 -3.30 -5.61 6.38
CA ASP A 55 -2.54 -4.35 6.45
C ASP A 55 -3.02 -3.33 5.40
N LEU A 56 -3.33 -3.79 4.18
CA LEU A 56 -3.89 -2.94 3.13
C LEU A 56 -5.25 -2.38 3.53
N LEU A 57 -6.14 -3.20 4.10
CA LEU A 57 -7.43 -2.75 4.58
C LEU A 57 -7.29 -1.74 5.73
N ALA A 58 -6.41 -2.01 6.70
CA ALA A 58 -6.13 -1.09 7.80
C ALA A 58 -5.64 0.26 7.28
N ASN A 59 -4.68 0.26 6.34
CA ASN A 59 -4.16 1.47 5.74
C ASN A 59 -5.23 2.26 4.97
N LYS A 60 -6.06 1.60 4.16
CA LYS A 60 -7.13 2.25 3.39
C LYS A 60 -8.23 2.85 4.28
N ARG A 61 -8.59 2.18 5.38
CA ARG A 61 -9.53 2.73 6.36
C ARG A 61 -8.96 3.99 7.04
N ALA A 62 -7.67 3.97 7.35
CA ALA A 62 -7.00 5.08 8.03
C ALA A 62 -6.75 6.29 7.13
N SER A 63 -6.44 6.09 5.84
CA SER A 63 -6.27 7.19 4.87
C SER A 63 -7.58 7.94 4.61
N GLY A 64 -8.74 7.26 4.71
CA GLY A 64 -10.07 7.86 4.67
C GLY A 64 -10.45 8.52 3.34
N ARG A 65 -9.66 8.33 2.27
CA ARG A 65 -9.98 8.90 0.94
C ARG A 65 -11.26 8.24 0.41
N PRO A 66 -12.17 8.97 -0.26
CA PRO A 66 -13.43 8.39 -0.75
C PRO A 66 -13.24 7.11 -1.59
N GLN A 67 -12.20 7.08 -2.43
CA GLN A 67 -11.86 5.89 -3.21
C GLN A 67 -11.36 4.75 -2.33
N ASP A 68 -10.56 5.02 -1.29
CA ASP A 68 -10.04 3.98 -0.40
C ASP A 68 -11.18 3.33 0.40
N LEU A 69 -12.15 4.12 0.86
CA LEU A 69 -13.34 3.58 1.54
C LEU A 69 -14.17 2.71 0.59
N ALA A 70 -14.37 3.14 -0.66
CA ALA A 70 -15.05 2.34 -1.66
C ALA A 70 -14.30 1.04 -1.99
N ASP A 71 -12.96 1.07 -2.02
CA ASP A 71 -12.13 -0.11 -2.22
C ASP A 71 -12.22 -1.08 -1.03
N VAL A 72 -12.25 -0.58 0.20
CA VAL A 72 -12.43 -1.40 1.41
C VAL A 72 -13.75 -2.16 1.33
N SER A 73 -14.86 -1.47 1.03
CA SER A 73 -16.17 -2.13 0.91
C SER A 73 -16.16 -3.25 -0.15
N ARG A 74 -15.58 -3.00 -1.32
CA ARG A 74 -15.46 -4.03 -2.38
C ARG A 74 -14.62 -5.22 -1.95
N LEU A 75 -13.52 -4.98 -1.23
CA LEU A 75 -12.64 -6.04 -0.75
C LEU A 75 -13.34 -6.89 0.32
N GLU A 76 -14.12 -6.29 1.21
CA GLU A 76 -14.90 -7.00 2.23
C GLU A 76 -16.06 -7.81 1.62
N GLU A 77 -16.76 -7.26 0.62
CA GLU A 77 -17.81 -7.98 -0.11
C GLU A 77 -17.29 -9.23 -0.81
N ALA A 78 -16.05 -9.19 -1.32
CA ALA A 78 -15.41 -10.34 -1.95
C ALA A 78 -15.07 -11.45 -0.94
N ASP A 79 -14.81 -11.12 0.34
CA ASP A 79 -14.56 -12.11 1.39
C ASP A 79 -15.84 -12.85 1.81
N GLY A 80 -16.96 -12.14 1.88
CA GLY A 80 -18.26 -12.71 2.29
C GLY A 80 -18.88 -13.65 1.25
N GLN A 81 -18.26 -13.79 0.07
CA GLN A 81 -18.69 -14.68 -1.01
C GLN A 81 -17.82 -15.94 -1.14
N SER A 82 -16.88 -16.16 -0.21
CA SER A 82 -16.03 -17.37 -0.13
C SER A 82 -16.50 -18.37 0.92
#